data_AF-A0AAI8VLV3-F1
#
_entry.id   AF-A0AAI8VLV3-F1
#
_cell.length_a   1.000
_cell.length_b   1.000
_cell.length_c   1.000
_cell.angle_alpha   90.00
_cell.angle_beta   90.00
_cell.angle_gamma   90.00
#
_symmetry.space_group_name_H-M   'P 1'
#
loop_
_entity.id
_entity.type
_entity.pdbx_description
1 polymer ?
#
loop_
_entity_poly.entity_id
_entity_poly.type
_entity_poly.pdbx_seq_one_letter_code
_entity_poly.pdbx_strand_id
1 'polypeptide(L)'
;MTKIGINAGFDMVPRLSQSVEEKALWEKFIHSTQTHFNDDAQVENKPYWIEFKLDDHRKLPFEGHKFLRFSSKIQRANGETTEMDKYVNAVTRIAQGIFGHRAQYWNEGRKEQCSYEKREVKESYKFYETPDEPHGPAMPTPIESTLFEVQPIPAKGSGLVALTDIPLGTRIIGEKPLFALHTMPDALLNALLAAKLKVLPRAYQCQFLSMHNRLPGAHPFAGIAKTKCMPCGPGSTTACFYLRLCQLNHSCAPNAHQNWNGDLGHMTLHAARPIAAGEELAITYPACGPSEQRQAKLRAAFDFDCRCEVCALPPDRLARSDERNRMFQTLLLALNDRERVREDPGACLTDCRSLLEGVVEEQGEYARLGAFAAHVHMMAFQIFAGHGDRARAAVCAERAY
;
A
#
# COMPACT_ATOMS: atom_id res chain seq x y z
N MET A 1 -41.27 -16.19 39.62
CA MET A 1 -40.73 -16.01 38.26
C MET A 1 -39.25 -15.70 38.38
N THR A 2 -38.39 -16.67 38.11
CA THR A 2 -36.94 -16.48 38.12
C THR A 2 -36.61 -15.46 37.04
N LYS A 3 -36.13 -14.26 37.42
CA LYS A 3 -35.75 -13.23 36.44
C LYS A 3 -34.65 -13.82 35.55
N ILE A 4 -34.94 -14.00 34.26
CA ILE A 4 -33.95 -14.42 33.28
C ILE A 4 -33.15 -13.15 32.93
N GLY A 5 -31.81 -13.24 32.91
CA GLY A 5 -30.96 -12.12 32.49
C GLY A 5 -31.26 -11.69 31.05
N ILE A 6 -31.05 -10.42 30.72
CA ILE A 6 -31.40 -9.84 29.42
C ILE A 6 -30.22 -9.97 28.45
N ASN A 7 -30.45 -10.53 27.26
CA ASN A 7 -29.48 -10.47 26.17
C ASN A 7 -29.77 -9.28 25.24
N ALA A 8 -28.71 -8.68 24.74
CA ALA A 8 -28.78 -7.67 23.69
C ALA A 8 -27.57 -7.78 22.76
N GLY A 9 -27.72 -7.23 21.56
CA GLY A 9 -26.68 -7.27 20.54
C GLY A 9 -27.18 -6.77 19.21
N PHE A 10 -26.43 -7.06 18.16
CA PHE A 10 -26.88 -6.84 16.80
C PHE A 10 -26.64 -8.06 15.92
N ASP A 11 -27.50 -8.18 14.92
CA ASP A 11 -27.40 -9.15 13.85
C ASP A 11 -27.07 -8.44 12.54
N MET A 12 -26.31 -9.10 11.67
CA MET A 12 -26.05 -8.60 10.33
C MET A 12 -27.09 -9.14 9.35
N VAL A 13 -28.00 -8.28 8.87
CA VAL A 13 -29.14 -8.68 8.04
C VAL A 13 -29.31 -7.71 6.86
N PRO A 14 -29.30 -8.20 5.60
CA PRO A 14 -28.97 -9.56 5.18
C PRO A 14 -27.50 -9.90 5.49
N ARG A 15 -27.17 -11.20 5.48
CA ARG A 15 -25.79 -11.68 5.61
C ARG A 15 -24.87 -10.98 4.62
N LEU A 16 -23.64 -10.74 5.05
CA LEU A 16 -22.61 -10.24 4.14
C LEU A 16 -22.27 -11.34 3.14
N SER A 17 -22.20 -10.97 1.86
CA SER A 17 -21.62 -11.82 0.83
C SER A 17 -20.10 -11.67 0.81
N GLN A 18 -19.46 -12.33 -0.14
CA GLN A 18 -18.03 -12.22 -0.39
C GLN A 18 -17.65 -11.16 -1.44
N SER A 19 -18.58 -10.24 -1.78
CA SER A 19 -18.32 -9.14 -2.71
C SER A 19 -17.16 -8.25 -2.23
N VAL A 20 -16.50 -7.59 -3.18
CA VAL A 20 -15.35 -6.71 -2.90
C VAL A 20 -15.78 -5.53 -2.01
N GLU A 21 -16.97 -4.99 -2.28
CA GLU A 21 -17.54 -3.86 -1.56
C GLU A 21 -17.86 -4.23 -0.11
N GLU A 22 -18.47 -5.40 0.13
CA GLU A 22 -18.79 -5.84 1.50
C GLU A 22 -17.55 -6.25 2.29
N LYS A 23 -16.53 -6.83 1.62
CA LYS A 23 -15.22 -7.09 2.24
C LYS A 23 -14.57 -5.79 2.70
N ALA A 24 -14.56 -4.75 1.86
CA ALA A 24 -14.00 -3.44 2.22
C ALA A 24 -14.76 -2.77 3.39
N LEU A 25 -16.09 -2.82 3.40
CA LEU A 25 -16.90 -2.31 4.50
C LEU A 25 -16.63 -3.08 5.81
N TRP A 26 -16.46 -4.39 5.73
CA TRP A 26 -16.13 -5.21 6.89
C TRP A 26 -14.71 -4.96 7.41
N GLU A 27 -13.72 -4.82 6.54
CA GLU A 27 -12.35 -4.42 6.91
C GLU A 27 -12.35 -3.07 7.64
N LYS A 28 -13.12 -2.09 7.14
CA LYS A 28 -13.31 -0.79 7.81
C LYS A 28 -13.94 -0.95 9.20
N PHE A 29 -14.91 -1.86 9.35
CA PHE A 29 -15.54 -2.17 10.63
C PHE A 29 -14.55 -2.80 11.62
N ILE A 30 -13.75 -3.77 11.18
CA ILE A 30 -12.73 -4.41 11.99
C ILE A 30 -11.69 -3.38 12.43
N HIS A 31 -11.17 -2.57 11.50
CA HIS A 31 -10.19 -1.53 11.82
C HIS A 31 -10.74 -0.53 12.84
N SER A 32 -11.96 -0.01 12.63
CA SER A 32 -12.61 0.92 13.57
C SER A 32 -12.80 0.29 14.95
N THR A 33 -13.12 -1.00 15.01
CA THR A 33 -13.26 -1.74 16.28
C THR A 33 -11.90 -1.90 16.97
N GLN A 34 -10.85 -2.26 16.24
CA GLN A 34 -9.49 -2.38 16.79
C GLN A 34 -8.98 -1.05 17.33
N THR A 35 -9.15 0.04 16.60
CA THR A 35 -8.77 1.38 17.04
C THR A 35 -9.53 1.79 18.30
N HIS A 36 -10.83 1.49 18.39
CA HIS A 36 -11.64 1.83 19.56
C HIS A 36 -11.18 1.12 20.85
N PHE A 37 -10.64 -0.10 20.72
CA PHE A 37 -10.23 -0.95 21.86
C PHE A 37 -8.72 -1.20 21.93
N ASN A 38 -7.89 -0.36 21.30
CA ASN A 38 -6.45 -0.62 21.12
C ASN A 38 -5.68 -0.89 22.43
N ASP A 39 -6.10 -0.28 23.54
CA ASP A 39 -5.46 -0.40 24.86
C ASP A 39 -6.33 -1.14 25.89
N ASP A 40 -7.41 -1.80 25.44
CA ASP A 40 -8.32 -2.53 26.34
C ASP A 40 -7.80 -3.95 26.58
N ALA A 41 -7.37 -4.25 27.81
CA ALA A 41 -6.84 -5.56 28.20
C ALA A 41 -7.83 -6.73 28.02
N GLN A 42 -9.13 -6.43 27.91
CA GLN A 42 -10.19 -7.42 27.67
C GLN A 42 -10.40 -7.71 26.19
N VAL A 43 -9.73 -6.98 25.29
CA VAL A 43 -9.85 -7.13 23.84
C VAL A 43 -8.49 -7.53 23.26
N GLU A 44 -8.43 -8.68 22.59
CA GLU A 44 -7.20 -9.19 21.99
C GLU A 44 -7.36 -9.45 20.50
N ASN A 45 -6.39 -9.01 19.71
CA ASN A 45 -6.31 -9.33 18.29
C ASN A 45 -5.67 -10.71 18.09
N LYS A 46 -6.49 -11.69 17.69
CA LYS A 46 -6.03 -13.01 17.27
C LYS A 46 -5.73 -13.00 15.76
N PRO A 47 -5.07 -14.03 15.21
CA PRO A 47 -4.70 -14.06 13.79
C PRO A 47 -5.87 -13.89 12.81
N TYR A 48 -7.09 -14.33 13.16
CA TYR A 48 -8.25 -14.32 12.27
C TYR A 48 -9.53 -13.68 12.85
N TRP A 49 -9.47 -13.17 14.10
CA TRP A 49 -10.61 -12.51 14.76
C TRP A 49 -10.16 -11.59 15.90
N ILE A 50 -11.07 -10.72 16.34
CA ILE A 50 -10.94 -9.98 17.62
C ILE A 50 -11.64 -10.79 18.71
N GLU A 51 -10.97 -11.04 19.83
CA GLU A 51 -11.51 -11.76 20.99
C GLU A 51 -11.82 -10.80 22.15
N PHE A 52 -13.01 -10.92 22.74
CA PHE A 52 -13.45 -10.22 23.94
C PHE A 52 -13.52 -11.21 25.11
N LYS A 53 -12.66 -11.05 26.12
CA LYS A 53 -12.35 -12.06 27.14
C LYS A 53 -13.33 -12.16 28.32
N LEU A 54 -14.34 -11.30 28.36
CA LEU A 54 -15.22 -11.12 29.53
C LEU A 54 -16.36 -12.15 29.65
N ASP A 55 -16.73 -12.82 28.55
CA ASP A 55 -17.82 -13.79 28.50
C ASP A 55 -17.59 -14.77 27.34
N ASP A 56 -17.68 -16.08 27.61
CA ASP A 56 -17.58 -17.23 26.68
C ASP A 56 -16.90 -16.92 25.33
N HIS A 57 -15.68 -16.37 25.37
CA HIS A 57 -14.85 -16.07 24.20
C HIS A 57 -15.62 -15.43 23.04
N ARG A 58 -16.17 -14.22 23.22
CA ARG A 58 -16.88 -13.53 22.13
C ARG A 58 -15.90 -13.12 21.02
N LYS A 59 -16.22 -13.46 19.78
CA LYS A 59 -15.33 -13.27 18.61
C LYS A 59 -15.98 -12.40 17.54
N LEU A 60 -15.17 -11.54 16.92
CA LEU A 60 -15.48 -10.86 15.66
C LEU A 60 -14.51 -11.34 14.57
N PRO A 61 -14.95 -12.11 13.56
CA PRO A 61 -14.06 -12.65 12.55
C PRO A 61 -13.57 -11.54 11.61
N PHE A 62 -12.36 -11.68 11.07
CA PHE A 62 -11.87 -10.77 10.04
C PHE A 62 -12.57 -10.99 8.69
N GLU A 63 -13.25 -12.13 8.51
CA GLU A 63 -14.04 -12.47 7.32
C GLU A 63 -15.55 -12.27 7.58
N GLY A 64 -16.10 -11.18 7.03
CA GLY A 64 -17.45 -10.71 7.36
C GLY A 64 -18.60 -11.62 6.95
N HIS A 65 -18.46 -12.40 5.87
CA HIS A 65 -19.51 -13.34 5.43
C HIS A 65 -19.74 -14.49 6.42
N LYS A 66 -18.80 -14.73 7.34
CA LYS A 66 -18.94 -15.71 8.42
C LYS A 66 -19.71 -15.16 9.62
N PHE A 67 -19.79 -13.83 9.73
CA PHE A 67 -20.40 -13.17 10.86
C PHE A 67 -21.94 -13.16 10.75
N LEU A 68 -22.59 -13.52 11.86
CA LEU A 68 -24.05 -13.45 11.99
C LEU A 68 -24.48 -12.48 13.09
N ARG A 69 -23.87 -12.59 14.28
CA ARG A 69 -24.33 -11.93 15.51
C ARG A 69 -23.18 -11.60 16.45
N PHE A 70 -23.27 -10.41 17.04
CA PHE A 70 -22.51 -10.03 18.24
C PHE A 70 -23.50 -9.63 19.34
N SER A 71 -23.58 -10.43 20.39
CA SER A 71 -24.53 -10.21 21.49
C SER A 71 -23.97 -10.77 22.79
N SER A 72 -24.39 -10.30 23.94
CA SER A 72 -24.11 -10.95 25.22
C SER A 72 -25.26 -10.69 26.21
N LYS A 73 -25.20 -11.33 27.36
CA LYS A 73 -26.10 -11.07 28.48
C LYS A 73 -25.70 -9.74 29.11
N ILE A 74 -26.40 -8.67 28.77
CA ILE A 74 -26.09 -7.32 29.25
C ILE A 74 -26.62 -7.04 30.66
N GLN A 75 -27.61 -7.78 31.15
CA GLN A 75 -28.09 -7.67 32.53
C GLN A 75 -28.29 -9.04 33.18
N ARG A 76 -27.91 -9.14 34.46
CA ARG A 76 -28.06 -10.33 35.30
C ARG A 76 -29.50 -10.48 35.81
N ALA A 77 -29.84 -11.66 36.33
CA ALA A 77 -31.14 -11.95 36.93
C ALA A 77 -31.52 -11.00 38.08
N ASN A 78 -30.53 -10.49 38.81
CA ASN A 78 -30.70 -9.52 39.89
C ASN A 78 -30.90 -8.07 39.40
N GLY A 79 -30.82 -7.82 38.08
CA GLY A 79 -30.98 -6.49 37.47
C GLY A 79 -29.69 -5.69 37.29
N GLU A 80 -28.54 -6.23 37.70
CA GLU A 80 -27.24 -5.57 37.52
C GLU A 80 -26.79 -5.62 36.05
N THR A 81 -26.36 -4.49 35.52
CA THR A 81 -25.73 -4.40 34.20
C THR A 81 -24.35 -5.04 34.23
N THR A 82 -24.07 -5.88 33.25
CA THR A 82 -22.77 -6.52 33.09
C THR A 82 -21.77 -5.59 32.42
N GLU A 83 -20.49 -5.82 32.65
CA GLU A 83 -19.44 -5.11 31.94
C GLU A 83 -19.53 -5.28 30.41
N MET A 84 -20.11 -6.39 29.92
CA MET A 84 -20.33 -6.63 28.50
C MET A 84 -21.28 -5.62 27.83
N ASP A 85 -22.14 -4.94 28.59
CA ASP A 85 -23.03 -3.92 28.04
C ASP A 85 -22.25 -2.80 27.33
N LYS A 86 -21.11 -2.36 27.88
CA LYS A 86 -20.29 -1.31 27.26
C LYS A 86 -19.72 -1.76 25.91
N TYR A 87 -19.28 -3.01 25.81
CA TYR A 87 -18.73 -3.58 24.57
C TYR A 87 -19.81 -3.82 23.52
N VAL A 88 -20.95 -4.41 23.92
CA VAL A 88 -22.08 -4.62 23.01
C VAL A 88 -22.54 -3.28 22.43
N ASN A 89 -22.68 -2.24 23.26
CA ASN A 89 -23.13 -0.93 22.81
C ASN A 89 -22.08 -0.20 21.95
N ALA A 90 -20.79 -0.36 22.22
CA ALA A 90 -19.72 0.22 21.41
C ALA A 90 -19.61 -0.45 20.04
N VAL A 91 -19.51 -1.78 19.99
CA VAL A 91 -19.41 -2.54 18.72
C VAL A 91 -20.66 -2.34 17.86
N THR A 92 -21.86 -2.33 18.47
CA THR A 92 -23.11 -2.03 17.76
C THR A 92 -23.08 -0.65 17.13
N ARG A 93 -22.64 0.39 17.85
CA ARG A 93 -22.57 1.77 17.33
C ARG A 93 -21.62 1.88 16.14
N ILE A 94 -20.47 1.22 16.21
CA ILE A 94 -19.51 1.17 15.09
C ILE A 94 -20.15 0.45 13.88
N ALA A 95 -20.81 -0.70 14.11
CA ALA A 95 -21.48 -1.45 13.07
C ALA A 95 -22.59 -0.63 12.38
N GLN A 96 -23.45 0.04 13.16
CA GLN A 96 -24.50 0.90 12.62
C GLN A 96 -23.96 2.11 11.87
N GLY A 97 -22.83 2.68 12.29
CA GLY A 97 -22.17 3.78 11.57
C GLY A 97 -21.66 3.39 10.18
N ILE A 98 -21.37 2.11 9.95
CA ILE A 98 -20.81 1.61 8.67
C ILE A 98 -21.88 0.94 7.81
N PHE A 99 -22.72 0.10 8.41
CA PHE A 99 -23.70 -0.73 7.71
C PHE A 99 -25.14 -0.18 7.81
N GLY A 100 -25.36 0.89 8.57
CA GLY A 100 -26.66 1.51 8.75
C GLY A 100 -27.70 0.52 9.27
N HIS A 101 -28.85 0.46 8.60
CA HIS A 101 -29.97 -0.39 8.96
C HIS A 101 -29.69 -1.91 8.87
N ARG A 102 -28.59 -2.32 8.23
CA ARG A 102 -28.22 -3.75 8.13
C ARG A 102 -27.66 -4.32 9.43
N ALA A 103 -27.08 -3.48 10.28
CA ALA A 103 -26.69 -3.85 11.64
C ALA A 103 -27.92 -3.72 12.57
N GLN A 104 -28.75 -4.76 12.59
CA GLN A 104 -30.02 -4.77 13.30
C GLN A 104 -29.81 -5.03 14.79
N TYR A 105 -29.88 -3.98 15.59
CA TYR A 105 -29.84 -4.09 17.05
C TYR A 105 -31.14 -4.71 17.59
N TRP A 106 -31.01 -5.52 18.63
CA TRP A 106 -32.12 -6.10 19.37
C TRP A 106 -31.79 -6.20 20.86
N ASN A 107 -32.83 -6.11 21.68
CA ASN A 107 -32.77 -6.25 23.13
C ASN A 107 -33.96 -7.06 23.66
N GLU A 108 -33.70 -8.22 24.27
CA GLU A 108 -34.75 -9.10 24.81
C GLU A 108 -35.62 -8.40 25.87
N GLY A 109 -35.04 -7.47 26.64
CA GLY A 109 -35.76 -6.69 27.65
C GLY A 109 -36.80 -5.74 27.04
N ARG A 110 -36.64 -5.37 25.77
CA ARG A 110 -37.59 -4.56 24.99
C ARG A 110 -38.56 -5.42 24.16
N LYS A 111 -38.53 -6.75 24.34
CA LYS A 111 -39.28 -7.73 23.52
C LYS A 111 -38.89 -7.71 22.04
N GLU A 112 -37.71 -7.19 21.71
CA GLU A 112 -37.15 -7.25 20.36
C GLU A 112 -36.55 -8.64 20.12
N GLN A 113 -36.77 -9.19 18.93
CA GLN A 113 -36.29 -10.51 18.57
C GLN A 113 -35.05 -10.41 17.70
N CYS A 114 -34.15 -11.36 17.92
CA CYS A 114 -32.96 -11.55 17.11
C CYS A 114 -33.30 -12.38 15.84
N SER A 115 -32.60 -12.16 14.74
CA SER A 115 -32.92 -12.69 13.41
C SER A 115 -32.40 -14.10 13.14
N TYR A 116 -31.37 -14.54 13.88
CA TYR A 116 -30.76 -15.88 13.75
C TYR A 116 -31.00 -16.78 14.98
N GLU A 117 -31.11 -18.10 14.77
CA GLU A 117 -31.21 -19.06 15.86
C GLU A 117 -29.87 -19.22 16.61
N LYS A 118 -29.93 -19.54 17.92
CA LYS A 118 -28.71 -19.72 18.74
C LYS A 118 -27.79 -20.82 18.21
N ARG A 119 -28.35 -21.90 17.63
CA ARG A 119 -27.57 -23.02 17.06
C ARG A 119 -26.75 -22.54 15.87
N GLU A 120 -27.38 -21.81 14.96
CA GLU A 120 -26.76 -21.30 13.74
C GLU A 120 -25.61 -20.33 14.04
N VAL A 121 -25.82 -19.42 15.00
CA VAL A 121 -24.75 -18.50 15.45
C VAL A 121 -23.57 -19.28 16.06
N LYS A 122 -23.84 -20.33 16.83
CA LYS A 122 -22.78 -21.16 17.42
C LYS A 122 -22.04 -21.98 16.35
N GLU A 123 -22.72 -22.42 15.31
CA GLU A 123 -22.11 -23.12 14.18
C GLU A 123 -21.20 -22.21 13.38
N SER A 124 -21.55 -20.93 13.18
CA SER A 124 -20.71 -19.98 12.44
C SER A 124 -19.33 -19.78 13.10
N TYR A 125 -19.26 -19.83 14.44
CA TYR A 125 -18.00 -19.66 15.19
C TYR A 125 -16.95 -20.73 14.90
N LYS A 126 -17.37 -21.94 14.49
CA LYS A 126 -16.45 -23.01 14.10
C LYS A 126 -15.61 -22.64 12.87
N PHE A 127 -16.08 -21.71 12.06
CA PHE A 127 -15.42 -21.28 10.83
C PHE A 127 -14.55 -20.04 10.99
N TYR A 128 -14.46 -19.44 12.19
CA TYR A 128 -13.66 -18.23 12.42
C TYR A 128 -12.16 -18.54 12.51
N GLU A 129 -11.83 -19.76 12.93
CA GLU A 129 -10.45 -20.24 13.07
C GLU A 129 -9.92 -20.87 11.79
N THR A 130 -10.82 -21.31 10.91
CA THR A 130 -10.48 -21.74 9.56
C THR A 130 -10.61 -20.53 8.65
N PRO A 131 -9.51 -19.96 8.12
CA PRO A 131 -9.64 -18.99 7.06
C PRO A 131 -10.46 -19.62 5.93
N ASP A 132 -11.16 -18.83 5.11
CA ASP A 132 -11.63 -19.39 3.85
C ASP A 132 -10.45 -20.14 3.22
N GLU A 133 -10.69 -21.34 2.66
CA GLU A 133 -9.75 -21.86 1.68
C GLU A 133 -9.44 -20.67 0.79
N PRO A 134 -8.17 -20.34 0.53
CA PRO A 134 -7.88 -19.19 -0.26
C PRO A 134 -8.77 -19.35 -1.49
N HIS A 135 -9.77 -18.48 -1.60
CA HIS A 135 -10.05 -17.84 -2.85
C HIS A 135 -8.71 -17.19 -3.16
N GLY A 136 -7.78 -18.03 -3.63
CA GLY A 136 -6.60 -17.61 -4.34
C GLY A 136 -7.19 -16.59 -5.28
N PRO A 137 -6.65 -15.36 -5.26
CA PRO A 137 -7.26 -14.23 -5.95
C PRO A 137 -7.78 -14.77 -7.26
N ALA A 138 -9.10 -14.65 -7.46
CA ALA A 138 -9.85 -15.34 -8.52
C ALA A 138 -8.89 -15.68 -9.65
N MET A 139 -8.64 -16.99 -9.89
CA MET A 139 -7.59 -17.50 -10.77
C MET A 139 -7.03 -16.37 -11.61
N PRO A 140 -5.79 -15.87 -11.37
CA PRO A 140 -5.18 -15.06 -12.39
C PRO A 140 -5.25 -15.92 -13.65
N THR A 141 -6.12 -15.52 -14.58
CA THR A 141 -5.83 -15.74 -15.97
C THR A 141 -4.35 -15.40 -16.14
N PRO A 142 -3.61 -16.13 -16.99
CA PRO A 142 -2.31 -15.64 -17.48
C PRO A 142 -2.45 -14.14 -17.68
N ILE A 143 -1.56 -13.33 -17.10
CA ILE A 143 -1.72 -11.87 -16.98
C ILE A 143 -1.89 -11.30 -18.39
N GLU A 144 -3.13 -11.29 -18.90
CA GLU A 144 -3.52 -10.77 -20.20
C GLU A 144 -3.75 -9.29 -19.94
N SER A 145 -2.64 -8.56 -19.90
CA SER A 145 -2.67 -7.13 -20.10
C SER A 145 -2.65 -6.90 -21.59
N THR A 146 -3.58 -6.09 -22.09
CA THR A 146 -3.56 -5.62 -23.48
C THR A 146 -2.49 -4.56 -23.71
N LEU A 147 -1.89 -4.02 -22.64
CA LEU A 147 -0.93 -2.93 -22.69
C LEU A 147 0.52 -3.39 -22.61
N PHE A 148 0.80 -4.53 -21.97
CA PHE A 148 2.17 -5.00 -21.78
C PHE A 148 2.23 -6.51 -21.56
N GLU A 149 3.41 -7.08 -21.75
CA GLU A 149 3.71 -8.47 -21.41
C GLU A 149 5.05 -8.59 -20.69
N VAL A 150 5.27 -9.73 -20.02
CA VAL A 150 6.56 -10.04 -19.40
C VAL A 150 7.47 -10.67 -20.46
N GLN A 151 8.62 -10.06 -20.72
CA GLN A 151 9.62 -10.62 -21.64
C GLN A 151 10.99 -10.74 -20.96
N PRO A 152 11.85 -11.67 -21.42
CA PRO A 152 13.27 -11.64 -21.10
C PRO A 152 13.91 -10.36 -21.63
N ILE A 153 14.66 -9.65 -20.77
CA ILE A 153 15.39 -8.44 -21.12
C ILE A 153 16.89 -8.73 -21.01
N PRO A 154 17.67 -8.55 -22.08
CA PRO A 154 19.11 -8.77 -22.07
C PRO A 154 19.79 -8.06 -20.89
N ALA A 155 20.58 -8.81 -20.12
CA ALA A 155 21.30 -8.35 -18.93
C ALA A 155 20.44 -7.80 -17.75
N LYS A 156 19.10 -7.81 -17.85
CA LYS A 156 18.19 -7.38 -16.76
C LYS A 156 17.26 -8.50 -16.26
N GLY A 157 17.36 -9.69 -16.85
CA GLY A 157 16.51 -10.83 -16.47
C GLY A 157 15.18 -10.78 -17.21
N SER A 158 14.09 -10.44 -16.51
CA SER A 158 12.79 -10.21 -17.14
C SER A 158 12.31 -8.80 -16.84
N GLY A 159 11.43 -8.28 -17.70
CA GLY A 159 10.86 -6.94 -17.59
C GLY A 159 9.49 -6.89 -18.23
N LEU A 160 8.82 -5.75 -18.08
CA LEU A 160 7.54 -5.51 -18.76
C LEU A 160 7.79 -4.75 -20.05
N VAL A 161 7.21 -5.19 -21.17
CA VAL A 161 7.35 -4.57 -22.49
C VAL A 161 5.98 -4.17 -23.00
N ALA A 162 5.85 -2.94 -23.50
CA ALA A 162 4.59 -2.43 -24.03
C ALA A 162 4.16 -3.21 -25.30
N LEU A 163 2.89 -3.61 -25.37
CA LEU A 163 2.31 -4.31 -26.53
C LEU A 163 1.75 -3.33 -27.58
N THR A 164 1.40 -2.12 -27.13
CA THR A 164 0.81 -1.04 -27.93
C THR A 164 1.42 0.27 -27.51
N ASP A 165 1.22 1.32 -28.31
CA ASP A 165 1.61 2.68 -27.92
C ASP A 165 0.78 3.12 -26.70
N ILE A 166 1.45 3.57 -25.65
CA ILE A 166 0.82 4.01 -24.41
C ILE A 166 0.96 5.53 -24.29
N PRO A 167 -0.16 6.29 -24.31
CA PRO A 167 -0.13 7.72 -24.11
C PRO A 167 0.40 8.15 -22.72
N LEU A 168 0.92 9.36 -22.66
CA LEU A 168 1.28 10.01 -21.39
C LEU A 168 0.10 10.02 -20.40
N GLY A 169 0.37 9.75 -19.13
CA GLY A 169 -0.61 9.80 -18.05
C GLY A 169 -1.53 8.57 -17.97
N THR A 170 -1.47 7.66 -18.95
CA THR A 170 -2.25 6.41 -18.90
C THR A 170 -1.85 5.60 -17.67
N ARG A 171 -2.84 5.15 -16.90
CA ARG A 171 -2.64 4.18 -15.82
C ARG A 171 -2.41 2.80 -16.40
N ILE A 172 -1.16 2.33 -16.36
CA ILE A 172 -0.73 1.06 -16.92
C ILE A 172 -1.07 -0.09 -15.97
N ILE A 173 -0.83 0.09 -14.67
CA ILE A 173 -1.09 -0.93 -13.64
C ILE A 173 -1.78 -0.29 -12.43
N GLY A 174 -2.77 -0.97 -11.89
CA GLY A 174 -3.22 -0.81 -10.51
C GLY A 174 -3.21 -2.19 -9.84
N GLU A 175 -2.39 -2.37 -8.81
CA GLU A 175 -2.15 -3.69 -8.22
C GLU A 175 -2.19 -3.66 -6.69
N LYS A 176 -2.98 -4.58 -6.11
CA LYS A 176 -2.94 -4.90 -4.68
C LYS A 176 -1.63 -5.58 -4.35
N PRO A 177 -1.01 -5.29 -3.19
CA PRO A 177 0.14 -6.06 -2.75
C PRO A 177 -0.27 -7.53 -2.59
N LEU A 178 0.56 -8.44 -3.08
CA LEU A 178 0.43 -9.86 -2.81
C LEU A 178 0.62 -10.10 -1.31
N PHE A 179 1.64 -9.46 -0.72
CA PHE A 179 1.84 -9.40 0.72
C PHE A 179 2.46 -8.07 1.15
N ALA A 180 2.13 -7.63 2.36
CA ALA A 180 2.80 -6.55 3.06
C ALA A 180 3.77 -7.12 4.12
N LEU A 181 4.94 -6.52 4.23
CA LEU A 181 6.07 -7.00 5.03
C LEU A 181 6.61 -5.84 5.88
N HIS A 182 6.92 -6.14 7.14
CA HIS A 182 7.58 -5.21 8.04
C HIS A 182 9.04 -5.61 8.21
N THR A 183 9.88 -4.66 8.62
CA THR A 183 11.29 -4.94 8.92
C THR A 183 11.42 -5.98 10.02
N MET A 184 12.12 -7.08 9.72
CA MET A 184 12.37 -8.18 10.65
C MET A 184 13.64 -8.96 10.25
N PRO A 185 14.19 -9.81 11.13
CA PRO A 185 15.36 -10.62 10.81
C PRO A 185 15.13 -11.59 9.64
N ASP A 186 16.18 -11.80 8.83
CA ASP A 186 16.10 -12.52 7.55
C ASP A 186 15.56 -13.95 7.69
N ALA A 187 15.98 -14.68 8.73
CA ALA A 187 15.51 -16.03 8.97
C ALA A 187 13.99 -16.08 9.22
N LEU A 188 13.46 -15.13 9.99
CA LEU A 188 12.04 -15.03 10.30
C LEU A 188 11.24 -14.57 9.08
N LEU A 189 11.75 -13.58 8.35
CA LEU A 189 11.15 -13.13 7.10
C LEU A 189 11.06 -14.28 6.08
N ASN A 190 12.13 -15.07 5.95
CA ASN A 190 12.18 -16.20 5.04
C ASN A 190 11.15 -17.27 5.42
N ALA A 191 11.05 -17.63 6.71
CA ALA A 191 10.05 -18.58 7.19
C ALA A 191 8.61 -18.09 6.95
N LEU A 192 8.34 -16.81 7.23
CA LEU A 192 7.04 -16.19 6.98
C LEU A 192 6.67 -16.23 5.49
N LEU A 193 7.60 -15.86 4.60
CA LEU A 193 7.40 -15.91 3.16
C LEU A 193 7.21 -17.33 2.67
N ALA A 194 7.94 -18.32 3.21
CA ALA A 194 7.75 -19.72 2.88
C ALA A 194 6.32 -20.18 3.17
N ALA A 195 5.79 -19.84 4.35
CA ALA A 195 4.42 -20.16 4.74
C ALA A 195 3.39 -19.46 3.85
N LYS A 196 3.59 -18.16 3.55
CA LYS A 196 2.73 -17.38 2.66
C LYS A 196 2.72 -17.92 1.23
N LEU A 197 3.88 -18.27 0.68
CA LEU A 197 4.01 -18.81 -0.68
C LEU A 197 3.39 -20.21 -0.79
N LYS A 198 3.52 -21.05 0.25
CA LYS A 198 3.01 -22.43 0.24
C LYS A 198 1.51 -22.51 -0.04
N VAL A 199 0.74 -21.52 0.40
CA VAL A 199 -0.72 -21.47 0.22
C VAL A 199 -1.16 -20.73 -1.05
N LEU A 200 -0.23 -20.17 -1.82
CA LEU A 200 -0.55 -19.49 -3.09
C LEU A 200 -0.69 -20.48 -4.26
N PRO A 201 -1.39 -20.09 -5.35
CA PRO A 201 -1.37 -20.83 -6.60
C PRO A 201 0.05 -21.06 -7.13
N ARG A 202 0.27 -22.22 -7.77
CA ARG A 202 1.58 -22.61 -8.36
C ARG A 202 2.17 -21.52 -9.24
N ALA A 203 1.35 -20.88 -10.07
CA ALA A 203 1.78 -19.80 -10.96
C ALA A 203 2.43 -18.63 -10.21
N TYR A 204 1.87 -18.22 -9.06
CA TYR A 204 2.41 -17.14 -8.24
C TYR A 204 3.68 -17.55 -7.51
N GLN A 205 3.73 -18.79 -7.04
CA GLN A 205 4.96 -19.33 -6.45
C GLN A 205 6.08 -19.29 -7.48
N CYS A 206 5.84 -19.81 -8.70
CA CYS A 206 6.79 -19.77 -9.80
C CYS A 206 7.21 -18.34 -10.16
N GLN A 207 6.26 -17.41 -10.26
CA GLN A 207 6.55 -16.01 -10.56
C GLN A 207 7.41 -15.36 -9.48
N PHE A 208 7.06 -15.51 -8.20
CA PHE A 208 7.89 -15.02 -7.09
C PHE A 208 9.30 -15.59 -7.15
N LEU A 209 9.44 -16.91 -7.35
CA LEU A 209 10.73 -17.59 -7.40
C LEU A 209 11.56 -17.25 -8.65
N SER A 210 10.92 -16.76 -9.71
CA SER A 210 11.61 -16.30 -10.94
C SER A 210 12.23 -14.91 -10.81
N MET A 211 11.90 -14.18 -9.75
CA MET A 211 12.38 -12.81 -9.54
C MET A 211 13.87 -12.76 -9.21
N HIS A 212 14.53 -11.68 -9.63
CA HIS A 212 15.92 -11.43 -9.28
C HIS A 212 16.13 -11.44 -7.75
N ASN A 213 17.15 -12.16 -7.32
CA ASN A 213 17.53 -12.30 -5.92
C ASN A 213 18.98 -11.88 -5.72
N ARG A 214 19.18 -10.72 -5.09
CA ARG A 214 20.52 -10.22 -4.72
C ARG A 214 21.21 -11.07 -3.66
N LEU A 215 20.45 -11.83 -2.86
CA LEU A 215 20.93 -12.55 -1.69
C LEU A 215 20.52 -14.05 -1.77
N PRO A 216 21.09 -14.85 -2.70
CA PRO A 216 20.71 -16.24 -2.93
C PRO A 216 21.18 -17.24 -1.85
N GLY A 217 21.68 -16.77 -0.72
CA GLY A 217 22.21 -17.60 0.38
C GLY A 217 21.14 -18.34 1.18
N ALA A 218 21.35 -18.47 2.50
CA ALA A 218 20.51 -19.28 3.39
C ALA A 218 19.02 -18.85 3.47
N HIS A 219 18.69 -17.64 3.01
CA HIS A 219 17.36 -17.05 3.12
C HIS A 219 16.86 -16.51 1.76
N PRO A 220 16.63 -17.38 0.77
CA PRO A 220 16.36 -16.96 -0.61
C PRO A 220 15.05 -16.15 -0.76
N PHE A 221 14.01 -16.46 0.01
CA PHE A 221 12.74 -15.72 -0.08
C PHE A 221 12.87 -14.32 0.51
N ALA A 222 13.59 -14.20 1.64
CA ALA A 222 13.93 -12.88 2.19
C ALA A 222 14.79 -12.08 1.22
N GLY A 223 15.74 -12.73 0.53
CA GLY A 223 16.57 -12.11 -0.50
C GLY A 223 15.76 -11.53 -1.66
N ILE A 224 14.83 -12.31 -2.22
CA ILE A 224 13.90 -11.84 -3.27
C ILE A 224 13.08 -10.65 -2.75
N ALA A 225 12.47 -10.79 -1.56
CA ALA A 225 11.63 -9.74 -1.00
C ALA A 225 12.40 -8.44 -0.78
N LYS A 226 13.61 -8.49 -0.20
CA LYS A 226 14.45 -7.30 -0.02
C LYS A 226 14.90 -6.66 -1.34
N THR A 227 15.06 -7.47 -2.38
CA THR A 227 15.45 -6.98 -3.71
C THR A 227 14.28 -6.32 -4.45
N LYS A 228 13.05 -6.82 -4.24
CA LYS A 228 11.90 -6.49 -5.09
C LYS A 228 10.78 -5.69 -4.43
N CYS A 229 10.65 -5.73 -3.11
CA CYS A 229 9.57 -5.02 -2.43
C CYS A 229 9.71 -3.52 -2.58
N MET A 230 8.57 -2.85 -2.71
CA MET A 230 8.48 -1.40 -2.79
C MET A 230 7.85 -0.86 -1.50
N PRO A 231 8.23 0.33 -1.00
CA PRO A 231 7.55 0.94 0.13
C PRO A 231 6.05 1.11 -0.13
N CYS A 232 5.21 0.83 0.86
CA CYS A 232 3.76 1.06 0.78
C CYS A 232 3.44 2.56 1.03
N GLY A 233 4.10 3.44 0.28
CA GLY A 233 3.99 4.90 0.39
C GLY A 233 5.23 5.59 0.99
N PRO A 234 5.29 6.94 0.88
CA PRO A 234 6.42 7.73 1.38
C PRO A 234 6.61 7.54 2.90
N GLY A 235 7.84 7.24 3.31
CA GLY A 235 8.18 7.07 4.74
C GLY A 235 7.61 5.81 5.42
N SER A 236 6.92 4.93 4.68
CA SER A 236 6.36 3.70 5.23
C SER A 236 7.48 2.74 5.68
N THR A 237 7.34 2.20 6.89
CA THR A 237 8.15 1.08 7.39
C THR A 237 7.66 -0.28 6.88
N THR A 238 6.50 -0.29 6.24
CA THR A 238 5.94 -1.45 5.55
C THR A 238 6.35 -1.43 4.08
N ALA A 239 6.87 -2.55 3.61
CA ALA A 239 7.18 -2.80 2.21
C ALA A 239 6.21 -3.83 1.63
N CYS A 240 5.85 -3.65 0.37
CA CYS A 240 4.83 -4.40 -0.32
C CYS A 240 5.45 -5.16 -1.50
N PHE A 241 5.10 -6.43 -1.64
CA PHE A 241 5.47 -7.24 -2.80
C PHE A 241 4.29 -7.30 -3.79
N TYR A 242 4.59 -7.20 -5.08
CA TYR A 242 3.62 -7.18 -6.18
C TYR A 242 4.06 -8.18 -7.25
N LEU A 243 3.14 -8.80 -7.96
CA LEU A 243 3.50 -9.77 -8.99
C LEU A 243 3.97 -9.08 -10.28
N ARG A 244 3.28 -8.01 -10.69
CA ARG A 244 3.62 -7.29 -11.93
C ARG A 244 4.61 -6.17 -11.68
N LEU A 245 4.33 -5.30 -10.71
CA LEU A 245 5.18 -4.13 -10.47
C LEU A 245 6.62 -4.50 -10.09
N CYS A 246 6.84 -5.62 -9.39
CA CYS A 246 8.19 -6.08 -9.06
C CYS A 246 9.00 -6.60 -10.28
N GLN A 247 8.37 -6.76 -11.44
CA GLN A 247 9.08 -7.05 -12.71
C GLN A 247 9.67 -5.80 -13.36
N LEU A 248 9.25 -4.60 -12.96
CA LEU A 248 9.78 -3.36 -13.55
C LEU A 248 11.27 -3.24 -13.27
N ASN A 249 12.05 -2.96 -14.31
CA ASN A 249 13.47 -2.71 -14.18
C ASN A 249 13.77 -1.23 -13.96
N HIS A 250 15.02 -0.96 -13.60
CA HIS A 250 15.51 0.39 -13.44
C HIS A 250 15.87 1.04 -14.78
N SER A 251 15.53 2.33 -14.92
CA SER A 251 16.17 3.28 -15.83
C SER A 251 16.47 4.59 -15.10
N CYS A 252 17.59 5.25 -15.42
CA CYS A 252 17.88 6.60 -14.93
C CYS A 252 17.03 7.67 -15.63
N ALA A 253 16.45 7.34 -16.79
CA ALA A 253 15.41 8.09 -17.48
C ALA A 253 14.19 7.17 -17.64
N PRO A 254 13.36 7.03 -16.58
CA PRO A 254 12.21 6.13 -16.61
C PRO A 254 11.11 6.65 -17.54
N ASN A 255 10.29 5.74 -18.04
CA ASN A 255 9.09 6.08 -18.82
C ASN A 255 7.79 5.86 -18.04
N ALA A 256 7.87 5.29 -16.85
CA ALA A 256 6.75 5.09 -15.96
C ALA A 256 7.08 5.52 -14.52
N HIS A 257 6.04 5.90 -13.77
CA HIS A 257 6.15 6.32 -12.38
C HIS A 257 5.13 5.56 -11.53
N GLN A 258 5.62 4.99 -10.43
CA GLN A 258 4.82 4.27 -9.45
C GLN A 258 4.40 5.17 -8.28
N ASN A 259 3.15 5.07 -7.85
CA ASN A 259 2.64 5.77 -6.69
C ASN A 259 1.70 4.89 -5.86
N TRP A 260 1.88 4.90 -4.54
CA TRP A 260 0.97 4.24 -3.61
C TRP A 260 -0.27 5.10 -3.41
N ASN A 261 -1.43 4.52 -3.66
CA ASN A 261 -2.71 5.13 -3.36
C ASN A 261 -3.25 4.51 -2.06
N GLY A 262 -3.16 5.28 -0.97
CA GLY A 262 -3.62 4.85 0.35
C GLY A 262 -5.12 4.60 0.44
N ASP A 263 -5.93 5.37 -0.29
CA ASP A 263 -7.39 5.23 -0.30
C ASP A 263 -7.83 3.91 -0.98
N LEU A 264 -7.08 3.49 -2.01
CA LEU A 264 -7.35 2.26 -2.75
C LEU A 264 -6.60 1.04 -2.19
N GLY A 265 -5.58 1.25 -1.35
CA GLY A 265 -4.67 0.19 -0.92
C GLY A 265 -3.90 -0.46 -2.09
N HIS A 266 -3.61 0.32 -3.13
CA HIS A 266 -2.98 -0.14 -4.37
C HIS A 266 -1.71 0.62 -4.68
N MET A 267 -0.73 -0.07 -5.28
CA MET A 267 0.30 0.61 -6.04
C MET A 267 -0.20 0.81 -7.46
N THR A 268 -0.01 2.02 -7.99
CA THR A 268 -0.36 2.38 -9.35
C THR A 268 0.88 2.69 -10.15
N LEU A 269 0.88 2.37 -11.45
CA LEU A 269 1.91 2.71 -12.41
C LEU A 269 1.27 3.55 -13.50
N HIS A 270 1.83 4.73 -13.78
CA HIS A 270 1.37 5.61 -14.85
C HIS A 270 2.52 5.89 -15.82
N ALA A 271 2.19 6.07 -17.10
CA ALA A 271 3.15 6.52 -18.10
C ALA A 271 3.57 7.96 -17.80
N ALA A 272 4.88 8.20 -17.65
CA ALA A 272 5.47 9.50 -17.38
C ALA A 272 5.84 10.28 -18.67
N ARG A 273 5.80 9.57 -19.82
CA ARG A 273 5.92 10.09 -21.18
C ARG A 273 5.23 9.11 -22.13
N PRO A 274 4.97 9.46 -23.40
CA PRO A 274 4.54 8.48 -24.39
C PRO A 274 5.54 7.31 -24.46
N ILE A 275 5.00 6.09 -24.55
CA ILE A 275 5.77 4.84 -24.60
C ILE A 275 5.38 4.13 -25.88
N ALA A 276 6.37 3.75 -26.70
CA ALA A 276 6.11 3.06 -27.96
C ALA A 276 5.84 1.57 -27.73
N ALA A 277 5.07 0.94 -28.63
CA ALA A 277 4.98 -0.52 -28.68
C ALA A 277 6.38 -1.15 -28.82
N GLY A 278 6.65 -2.19 -28.02
CA GLY A 278 7.96 -2.84 -27.92
C GLY A 278 8.95 -2.16 -26.97
N GLU A 279 8.61 -1.01 -26.37
CA GLU A 279 9.47 -0.35 -25.38
C GLU A 279 9.33 -1.00 -23.99
N GLU A 280 10.45 -1.17 -23.27
CA GLU A 280 10.46 -1.68 -21.90
C GLU A 280 9.90 -0.63 -20.93
N LEU A 281 8.94 -1.02 -20.08
CA LEU A 281 8.46 -0.21 -18.97
C LEU A 281 9.49 -0.20 -17.84
N ALA A 282 9.97 0.98 -17.46
CA ALA A 282 11.02 1.14 -16.47
C ALA A 282 10.71 2.27 -15.48
N ILE A 283 11.16 2.07 -14.23
CA ILE A 283 11.03 3.02 -13.12
C ILE A 283 12.40 3.43 -12.58
N THR A 284 12.43 4.46 -11.74
CA THR A 284 13.64 4.82 -10.98
C THR A 284 13.67 4.05 -9.67
N TYR A 285 14.69 3.21 -9.49
CA TYR A 285 15.04 2.64 -8.18
C TYR A 285 15.63 3.74 -7.30
N PRO A 286 15.74 3.56 -5.97
CA PRO A 286 16.26 4.58 -5.05
C PRO A 286 17.78 4.82 -5.20
N ALA A 287 18.19 5.28 -6.37
CA ALA A 287 19.54 5.63 -6.77
C ALA A 287 19.50 7.00 -7.47
N CYS A 288 20.06 8.01 -6.82
CA CYS A 288 20.10 9.40 -7.30
C CYS A 288 21.53 9.95 -7.23
N GLY A 289 21.76 11.05 -7.96
CA GLY A 289 23.05 11.72 -8.07
C GLY A 289 23.78 11.39 -9.37
N PRO A 290 25.07 11.72 -9.47
CA PRO A 290 25.93 11.38 -10.62
C PRO A 290 26.02 9.88 -10.87
N SER A 291 26.41 9.53 -12.09
CA SER A 291 26.52 8.16 -12.59
C SER A 291 27.29 7.25 -11.64
N GLU A 292 28.47 7.66 -11.16
CA GLU A 292 29.27 6.91 -10.19
C GLU A 292 28.48 6.55 -8.91
N GLN A 293 27.78 7.53 -8.32
CA GLN A 293 26.97 7.33 -7.13
C GLN A 293 25.78 6.42 -7.41
N ARG A 294 25.08 6.62 -8.54
CA ARG A 294 23.95 5.78 -8.94
C ARG A 294 24.41 4.33 -9.11
N GLN A 295 25.50 4.11 -9.84
CA GLN A 295 26.07 2.78 -10.07
C GLN A 295 26.50 2.10 -8.77
N ALA A 296 27.17 2.82 -7.87
CA ALA A 296 27.56 2.28 -6.57
C ALA A 296 26.34 1.85 -5.73
N LYS A 297 25.29 2.68 -5.68
CA LYS A 297 24.03 2.35 -4.98
C LYS A 297 23.33 1.14 -5.60
N LEU A 298 23.27 1.07 -6.93
CA LEU A 298 22.60 -0.03 -7.63
C LEU A 298 23.34 -1.35 -7.45
N ARG A 299 24.68 -1.37 -7.53
CA ARG A 299 25.48 -2.56 -7.17
C ARG A 299 25.25 -2.99 -5.72
N ALA A 300 25.30 -2.04 -4.79
CA ALA A 300 25.15 -2.33 -3.36
C ALA A 300 23.73 -2.83 -2.99
N ALA A 301 22.68 -2.31 -3.62
CA ALA A 301 21.29 -2.61 -3.26
C ALA A 301 20.61 -3.67 -4.16
N PHE A 302 21.05 -3.83 -5.41
CA PHE A 302 20.39 -4.67 -6.41
C PHE A 302 21.34 -5.58 -7.19
N ASP A 303 22.66 -5.44 -7.03
CA ASP A 303 23.70 -6.27 -7.67
C ASP A 303 23.63 -6.28 -9.20
N PHE A 304 23.57 -5.08 -9.79
CA PHE A 304 23.73 -4.90 -11.24
C PHE A 304 24.38 -3.55 -11.56
N ASP A 305 24.99 -3.46 -12.74
CA ASP A 305 25.46 -2.21 -13.34
C ASP A 305 24.39 -1.66 -14.29
N CYS A 306 23.98 -0.41 -14.09
CA CYS A 306 22.99 0.22 -14.96
C CYS A 306 23.58 0.49 -16.35
N ARG A 307 22.87 0.03 -17.38
CA ARG A 307 23.22 0.25 -18.80
C ARG A 307 22.09 0.93 -19.56
N CYS A 308 21.25 1.70 -18.86
CA CYS A 308 20.20 2.48 -19.50
C CYS A 308 20.79 3.56 -20.43
N GLU A 309 19.95 4.15 -21.26
CA GLU A 309 20.33 5.18 -22.24
C GLU A 309 21.16 6.32 -21.65
N VAL A 310 20.87 6.74 -20.41
CA VAL A 310 21.65 7.78 -19.71
C VAL A 310 23.04 7.27 -19.34
N CYS A 311 23.14 6.09 -18.73
CA CYS A 311 24.43 5.52 -18.32
C CYS A 311 25.27 5.04 -19.51
N ALA A 312 24.65 4.84 -20.68
CA ALA A 312 25.31 4.49 -21.93
C ALA A 312 25.68 5.72 -22.78
N LEU A 313 25.44 6.95 -22.30
CA LEU A 313 25.83 8.16 -23.01
C LEU A 313 27.36 8.20 -23.25
N PRO A 314 27.81 8.83 -24.35
CA PRO A 314 29.21 9.17 -24.56
C PRO A 314 29.80 9.95 -23.37
N PRO A 315 31.10 9.82 -23.08
CA PRO A 315 31.73 10.38 -21.87
C PRO A 315 31.49 11.87 -21.65
N ASP A 316 31.50 12.67 -22.72
CA ASP A 316 31.25 14.12 -22.67
C ASP A 316 29.81 14.44 -22.27
N ARG A 317 28.83 13.72 -22.83
CA ARG A 317 27.40 13.90 -22.51
C ARG A 317 27.08 13.37 -21.11
N LEU A 318 27.68 12.25 -20.72
CA LEU A 318 27.55 11.70 -19.37
C LEU A 318 28.15 12.65 -18.33
N ALA A 319 29.30 13.26 -18.61
CA ALA A 319 29.91 14.24 -17.71
C ALA A 319 29.02 15.46 -17.47
N ARG A 320 28.35 15.97 -18.51
CA ARG A 320 27.37 17.07 -18.39
C ARG A 320 26.14 16.66 -17.59
N SER A 321 25.61 15.46 -17.83
CA SER A 321 24.54 14.88 -17.01
C SER A 321 24.96 14.80 -15.53
N ASP A 322 26.18 14.34 -15.27
CA ASP A 322 26.71 14.23 -13.92
C ASP A 322 26.90 15.60 -13.24
N GLU A 323 27.35 16.61 -13.97
CA GLU A 323 27.45 18.00 -13.48
C GLU A 323 26.07 18.54 -13.07
N ARG A 324 25.04 18.38 -13.92
CA ARG A 324 23.67 18.75 -13.57
C ARG A 324 23.16 17.99 -12.36
N ASN A 325 23.42 16.69 -12.28
CA ASN A 325 22.99 15.90 -11.12
C ASN A 325 23.71 16.32 -9.82
N ARG A 326 24.97 16.78 -9.88
CA ARG A 326 25.65 17.41 -8.72
C ARG A 326 24.98 18.72 -8.35
N MET A 327 24.68 19.57 -9.32
CA MET A 327 23.94 20.82 -9.10
C MET A 327 22.60 20.53 -8.42
N PHE A 328 21.83 19.55 -8.89
CA PHE A 328 20.55 19.19 -8.27
C PHE A 328 20.71 18.81 -6.81
N GLN A 329 21.71 17.99 -6.47
CA GLN A 329 21.99 17.62 -5.08
C GLN A 329 22.31 18.84 -4.23
N THR A 330 23.18 19.73 -4.70
CA THR A 330 23.56 20.96 -3.99
C THR A 330 22.34 21.86 -3.75
N LEU A 331 21.53 22.11 -4.78
CA LEU A 331 20.37 23.00 -4.68
C LEU A 331 19.28 22.40 -3.78
N LEU A 332 18.97 21.11 -3.91
CA LEU A 332 17.98 20.45 -3.04
C LEU A 332 18.40 20.47 -1.56
N LEU A 333 19.70 20.29 -1.27
CA LEU A 333 20.22 20.43 0.09
C LEU A 333 20.09 21.87 0.60
N ALA A 334 20.46 22.86 -0.22
CA ALA A 334 20.36 24.28 0.13
C ALA A 334 18.91 24.75 0.34
N LEU A 335 17.95 24.13 -0.33
CA LEU A 335 16.52 24.40 -0.16
C LEU A 335 15.91 23.76 1.09
N ASN A 336 16.58 22.79 1.71
CA ASN A 336 16.18 22.24 3.00
C ASN A 336 16.64 23.09 4.20
N ASP A 337 17.50 24.09 3.96
CA ASP A 337 17.93 25.03 4.98
C ASP A 337 16.82 26.07 5.25
N ARG A 338 16.17 25.91 6.40
CA ARG A 338 15.06 26.78 6.82
C ARG A 338 15.50 28.21 7.12
N GLU A 339 16.75 28.41 7.55
CA GLU A 339 17.27 29.74 7.83
C GLU A 339 17.46 30.50 6.53
N ARG A 340 18.09 29.86 5.53
CA ARG A 340 18.24 30.42 4.19
C ARG A 340 16.90 30.73 3.53
N VAL A 341 15.92 29.81 3.62
CA VAL A 341 14.58 30.02 3.06
C VAL A 341 13.89 31.25 3.66
N ARG A 342 14.12 31.53 4.95
CA ARG A 342 13.58 32.71 5.65
C ARG A 342 14.31 34.00 5.28
N GLU A 343 15.62 33.93 5.11
CA GLU A 343 16.47 35.12 4.93
C GLU A 343 16.59 35.57 3.47
N ASP A 344 16.66 34.62 2.54
CA ASP A 344 16.77 34.88 1.11
C ASP A 344 15.84 33.96 0.29
N PRO A 345 14.51 34.16 0.39
CA PRO A 345 13.54 33.41 -0.40
C PRO A 345 13.73 33.62 -1.91
N GLY A 346 14.31 34.76 -2.33
CA GLY A 346 14.56 35.08 -3.74
C GLY A 346 15.60 34.16 -4.36
N ALA A 347 16.72 33.93 -3.67
CA ALA A 347 17.73 32.96 -4.09
C ALA A 347 17.17 31.53 -4.09
N CYS A 348 16.40 31.14 -3.07
CA CYS A 348 15.76 29.82 -3.05
C CYS A 348 14.79 29.61 -4.23
N LEU A 349 13.99 30.61 -4.58
CA LEU A 349 13.10 30.51 -5.76
C LEU A 349 13.88 30.46 -7.08
N THR A 350 15.05 31.11 -7.13
CA THR A 350 15.96 31.00 -8.27
C THR A 350 16.52 29.58 -8.38
N ASP A 351 16.89 28.96 -7.26
CA ASP A 351 17.31 27.55 -7.24
C ASP A 351 16.19 26.62 -7.71
N CYS A 352 14.94 26.83 -7.24
CA CYS A 352 13.79 26.07 -7.72
C CYS A 352 13.64 26.18 -9.25
N ARG A 353 13.86 27.37 -9.82
CA ARG A 353 13.82 27.57 -11.28
C ARG A 353 14.94 26.79 -11.97
N SER A 354 16.18 26.89 -11.49
CA SER A 354 17.33 26.16 -12.03
C SER A 354 17.12 24.64 -11.99
N LEU A 355 16.47 24.11 -10.95
CA LEU A 355 16.08 22.70 -10.86
C LEU A 355 15.06 22.31 -11.94
N LEU A 356 14.03 23.13 -12.16
CA LEU A 356 13.00 22.90 -13.18
C LEU A 356 13.54 23.00 -14.61
N GLU A 357 14.42 23.96 -14.88
CA GLU A 357 15.08 24.10 -16.18
C GLU A 357 16.03 22.93 -16.43
N GLY A 358 16.87 22.60 -15.44
CA GLY A 358 17.84 21.52 -15.57
C GLY A 358 17.19 20.15 -15.75
N VAL A 359 16.05 19.85 -15.10
CA VAL A 359 15.40 18.53 -15.27
C VAL A 359 14.85 18.35 -16.69
N VAL A 360 14.42 19.44 -17.34
CA VAL A 360 13.97 19.43 -18.72
C VAL A 360 15.14 19.23 -19.68
N GLU A 361 16.28 19.86 -19.42
CA GLU A 361 17.50 19.61 -20.19
C GLU A 361 17.99 18.16 -20.05
N GLU A 362 17.80 17.55 -18.88
CA GLU A 362 18.26 16.21 -18.57
C GLU A 362 17.34 15.12 -19.13
N GLN A 363 16.02 15.31 -19.06
CA GLN A 363 15.02 14.27 -19.31
C GLN A 363 14.01 14.63 -20.40
N GLY A 364 14.12 15.82 -20.99
CA GLY A 364 13.21 16.34 -22.01
C GLY A 364 11.95 17.01 -21.44
N GLU A 365 11.09 17.49 -22.34
CA GLU A 365 9.93 18.32 -22.00
C GLU A 365 8.91 17.66 -21.07
N TYR A 366 8.72 16.34 -21.17
CA TYR A 366 7.80 15.61 -20.28
C TYR A 366 8.23 15.63 -18.82
N ALA A 367 9.50 15.90 -18.53
CA ALA A 367 10.00 16.00 -17.16
C ALA A 367 9.32 17.12 -16.34
N ARG A 368 8.74 18.13 -17.01
CA ARG A 368 7.93 19.18 -16.36
C ARG A 368 6.69 18.64 -15.66
N LEU A 369 6.20 17.48 -16.09
CA LEU A 369 5.03 16.80 -15.53
C LEU A 369 5.43 15.65 -14.58
N GLY A 370 6.73 15.44 -14.38
CA GLY A 370 7.26 14.35 -13.56
C GLY A 370 7.25 14.67 -12.06
N ALA A 371 7.38 13.62 -11.26
CA ALA A 371 7.41 13.73 -9.79
C ALA A 371 8.50 14.67 -9.25
N PHE A 372 9.64 14.77 -9.94
CA PHE A 372 10.71 15.70 -9.56
C PHE A 372 10.25 17.16 -9.69
N ALA A 373 9.65 17.54 -10.82
CA ALA A 373 9.13 18.89 -11.03
C ALA A 373 8.00 19.21 -10.04
N ALA A 374 7.10 18.26 -9.79
CA ALA A 374 6.05 18.40 -8.78
C ALA A 374 6.64 18.64 -7.37
N HIS A 375 7.70 17.92 -7.00
CA HIS A 375 8.39 18.15 -5.73
C HIS A 375 9.00 19.55 -5.65
N VAL A 376 9.66 20.03 -6.70
CA VAL A 376 10.24 21.38 -6.74
C VAL A 376 9.13 22.45 -6.67
N HIS A 377 7.98 22.22 -7.31
CA HIS A 377 6.81 23.08 -7.19
C HIS A 377 6.24 23.08 -5.76
N MET A 378 6.23 21.94 -5.06
CA MET A 378 5.85 21.89 -3.64
C MET A 378 6.80 22.72 -2.77
N MET A 379 8.11 22.69 -3.02
CA MET A 379 9.08 23.52 -2.30
C MET A 379 8.82 25.01 -2.57
N ALA A 380 8.64 25.40 -3.83
CA ALA A 380 8.32 26.78 -4.19
C ALA A 380 6.99 27.26 -3.57
N PHE A 381 5.98 26.39 -3.52
CA PHE A 381 4.71 26.64 -2.82
C PHE A 381 4.96 26.98 -1.34
N GLN A 382 5.75 26.16 -0.65
CA GLN A 382 6.05 26.38 0.78
C GLN A 382 6.76 27.72 1.01
N ILE A 383 7.69 28.09 0.11
CA ILE A 383 8.39 29.38 0.18
C ILE A 383 7.38 30.53 0.01
N PHE A 384 6.58 30.54 -1.06
CA PHE A 384 5.60 31.60 -1.30
C PHE A 384 4.56 31.69 -0.20
N ALA A 385 4.02 30.56 0.26
CA ALA A 385 3.04 30.50 1.34
C ALA A 385 3.61 31.04 2.66
N GLY A 386 4.85 30.65 2.99
CA GLY A 386 5.55 31.13 4.19
C GLY A 386 5.83 32.63 4.19
N HIS A 387 5.87 33.26 3.01
CA HIS A 387 6.15 34.68 2.82
C HIS A 387 4.91 35.50 2.42
N GLY A 388 3.71 34.92 2.53
CA GLY A 388 2.45 35.62 2.32
C GLY A 388 2.01 35.83 0.86
N ASP A 389 2.74 35.28 -0.12
CA ASP A 389 2.36 35.36 -1.54
C ASP A 389 1.38 34.26 -1.91
N ARG A 390 0.11 34.50 -1.58
CA ARG A 390 -0.96 33.52 -1.78
C ARG A 390 -1.22 33.22 -3.26
N ALA A 391 -1.01 34.20 -4.14
CA ALA A 391 -1.28 34.04 -5.57
C ALA A 391 -0.28 33.08 -6.23
N ARG A 392 1.02 33.29 -6.01
CA ARG A 392 2.05 32.38 -6.54
C ARG A 392 2.08 31.04 -5.82
N ALA A 393 1.75 31.02 -4.52
CA ALA A 393 1.57 29.76 -3.79
C ALA A 393 0.49 28.89 -4.44
N ALA A 394 -0.68 29.45 -4.79
CA ALA A 394 -1.76 28.69 -5.43
C ALA A 394 -1.31 28.06 -6.76
N VAL A 395 -0.62 28.82 -7.62
CA VAL A 395 -0.10 28.31 -8.90
C VAL A 395 0.91 27.18 -8.68
N CYS A 396 1.81 27.31 -7.70
CA CYS A 396 2.76 26.24 -7.38
C CYS A 396 2.07 25.00 -6.80
N ALA A 397 1.03 25.17 -5.99
CA ALA A 397 0.26 24.06 -5.46
C ALA A 397 -0.44 23.26 -6.57
N GLU A 398 -1.05 23.93 -7.55
CA GLU A 398 -1.69 23.29 -8.71
C GLU A 398 -0.70 22.48 -9.56
N ARG A 399 0.57 22.89 -9.62
CA ARG A 399 1.61 22.19 -10.38
C ARG A 399 2.34 21.11 -9.58
N ALA A 400 2.13 21.08 -8.26
CA ALA A 400 2.72 20.09 -7.37
C ALA A 400 1.83 18.85 -7.20
N TYR A 401 0.57 18.93 -7.67
CA TYR A 401 -0.42 17.86 -7.70
C TYR A 401 -0.57 17.34 -9.13
#